data_AF-G4M8U7-F1
#
_entry.id   AF-G4M8U7-F1
#
_cell.length_a   1.000
_cell.length_b   1.000
_cell.length_c   1.000
_cell.angle_alpha   90.00
_cell.angle_beta   90.00
_cell.angle_gamma   90.00
#
_symmetry.space_group_name_H-M   'P 1'
#
loop_
_entity.id
_entity.type
_entity.pdbx_description
1 polymer ?
#
loop_
_entity_poly.entity_id
_entity_poly.type
_entity_poly.pdbx_seq_one_letter_code
_entity_poly.pdbx_strand_id
1 'polypeptide(L)'
;MSSSSKYSLPPALLLAIISIESRFKETAKGPNNATGLMQVVPSAHRKLARDLDLTDPEDNIEVGSAILHGYMKSAQGDLDAALKSYGGSRAYAEKVSLRAKTFEPAASAEAASASGQ
;
A
#
# COMPACT_ATOMS: atom_id res chain seq x y z
N MET A 1 -15.45 6.94 -2.48
CA MET A 1 -14.77 6.30 -3.64
C MET A 1 -13.42 5.84 -3.12
N SER A 2 -13.17 4.53 -3.04
CA SER A 2 -11.94 3.99 -2.44
C SER A 2 -10.71 4.43 -3.23
N SER A 3 -9.70 4.97 -2.55
CA SER A 3 -8.46 5.49 -3.14
C SER A 3 -7.77 4.50 -4.10
N SER A 4 -7.94 3.18 -3.91
CA SER A 4 -7.46 2.15 -4.83
C SER A 4 -7.93 2.35 -6.28
N SER A 5 -9.21 2.69 -6.48
CA SER A 5 -9.80 2.93 -7.79
C SER A 5 -9.36 4.26 -8.40
N LYS A 6 -9.01 5.23 -7.55
CA LYS A 6 -8.53 6.55 -7.97
C LYS A 6 -7.12 6.50 -8.56
N TYR A 7 -6.29 5.59 -8.05
CA TYR A 7 -4.89 5.44 -8.43
C TYR A 7 -4.59 4.17 -9.23
N SER A 8 -5.63 3.41 -9.63
CA SER A 8 -5.52 2.12 -10.32
C SER A 8 -4.58 1.13 -9.59
N LEU A 9 -4.58 1.16 -8.26
CA LEU A 9 -3.78 0.27 -7.42
C LEU A 9 -4.60 -0.97 -7.03
N PRO A 10 -4.05 -2.19 -7.16
CA PRO A 10 -4.74 -3.40 -6.71
C PRO A 10 -5.10 -3.32 -5.21
N PRO A 11 -6.34 -3.61 -4.80
CA PRO A 11 -6.71 -3.59 -3.38
C PRO A 11 -5.84 -4.52 -2.51
N ALA A 12 -5.48 -5.70 -3.04
CA ALA A 12 -4.59 -6.65 -2.38
C ALA A 12 -3.19 -6.06 -2.10
N LEU A 13 -2.69 -5.19 -2.98
CA LEU A 13 -1.41 -4.51 -2.81
C LEU A 13 -1.47 -3.50 -1.65
N LEU A 14 -2.54 -2.70 -1.59
CA LEU A 14 -2.74 -1.75 -0.49
C LEU A 14 -2.86 -2.46 0.86
N LEU A 15 -3.65 -3.54 0.92
CA LEU A 15 -3.76 -4.37 2.13
C LEU A 15 -2.42 -4.99 2.54
N ALA A 16 -1.60 -5.40 1.58
CA ALA A 16 -0.26 -5.92 1.84
C ALA A 16 0.65 -4.88 2.47
N ILE A 17 0.67 -3.66 1.93
CA ILE A 17 1.45 -2.54 2.47
C ILE A 17 0.98 -2.22 3.89
N ILE A 18 -0.33 -2.01 4.09
CA ILE A 18 -0.89 -1.69 5.42
C ILE A 18 -0.55 -2.79 6.44
N SER A 19 -0.66 -4.06 6.05
CA SER A 19 -0.30 -5.20 6.91
C SER A 19 1.18 -5.18 7.32
N ILE A 20 2.08 -4.74 6.44
CA ILE A 20 3.52 -4.71 6.68
C ILE A 20 3.92 -3.49 7.50
N GLU A 21 3.33 -2.34 7.19
CA GLU A 21 3.68 -1.03 7.76
C GLU A 21 3.14 -0.85 9.18
N SER A 22 1.86 -1.12 9.39
CA SER A 22 1.19 -0.82 10.65
C SER A 22 0.56 -2.03 11.34
N ARG A 23 0.47 -3.17 10.63
CA ARG A 23 -0.37 -4.32 11.04
C ARG A 23 -1.82 -3.88 11.28
N PHE A 24 -2.34 -3.01 10.41
CA PHE A 24 -3.69 -2.44 10.51
C PHE A 24 -3.91 -1.55 11.74
N LYS A 25 -2.85 -0.97 12.30
CA LYS A 25 -2.95 -0.02 13.42
C LYS A 25 -2.98 1.42 12.88
N GLU A 26 -4.16 2.02 12.93
CA GLU A 26 -4.44 3.38 12.41
C GLU A 26 -3.61 4.47 13.09
N THR A 27 -3.24 4.27 14.36
CA THR A 27 -2.44 5.22 15.16
C THR A 27 -0.97 4.80 15.27
N ALA A 28 -0.48 3.92 14.37
CA ALA A 28 0.91 3.49 14.38
C ALA A 28 1.88 4.66 14.18
N LYS A 29 2.93 4.72 14.99
CA LYS A 29 4.04 5.66 14.85
C LYS A 29 5.35 4.90 14.73
N GLY A 30 6.07 5.17 13.65
CA GLY A 30 7.35 4.57 13.33
C GLY A 30 8.51 5.56 13.42
N PRO A 31 9.71 5.14 12.98
CA PRO A 31 10.88 6.01 12.89
C PRO A 31 10.63 7.18 11.93
N ASN A 32 11.36 8.29 12.12
CA ASN A 32 11.23 9.51 11.30
C ASN A 32 9.81 10.12 11.27
N ASN A 33 8.99 9.85 12.29
CA ASN A 33 7.60 10.30 12.37
C ASN A 33 6.70 9.71 11.26
N ALA A 34 7.03 8.50 10.79
CA ALA A 34 6.13 7.69 9.98
C ALA A 34 4.81 7.45 10.73
N THR A 35 3.68 7.77 10.13
CA THR A 35 2.38 7.80 10.84
C THR A 35 1.30 7.05 10.06
N GLY A 36 0.48 6.31 10.81
CA GLY A 36 -0.76 5.70 10.34
C GLY A 36 -0.60 4.38 9.59
N LEU A 37 -1.68 3.97 8.93
CA LEU A 37 -1.83 2.66 8.30
C LEU A 37 -0.74 2.32 7.28
N MET A 38 -0.38 3.29 6.46
CA MET A 38 0.62 3.18 5.39
C MET A 38 1.98 3.78 5.79
N GLN A 39 2.16 4.16 7.06
CA GLN A 39 3.39 4.73 7.62
C GLN A 39 3.95 5.91 6.81
N VAL A 40 3.08 6.86 6.47
CA VAL A 40 3.47 8.05 5.70
C VAL A 40 4.38 8.95 6.53
N VAL A 41 5.48 9.40 5.92
CA VAL A 41 6.43 10.33 6.52
C VAL A 41 6.12 11.76 6.06
N PRO A 42 5.46 12.61 6.89
CA PRO A 42 5.02 13.93 6.45
C PRO A 42 6.18 14.87 6.08
N SER A 43 7.38 14.68 6.66
CA SER A 43 8.56 15.48 6.30
C SER A 43 9.04 15.21 4.87
N ALA A 44 8.90 13.97 4.37
CA ALA A 44 9.25 13.60 3.00
C ALA A 44 8.16 14.01 1.99
N HIS A 45 6.90 14.02 2.41
CA HIS A 45 5.74 14.27 1.54
C HIS A 45 4.94 15.51 1.94
N ARG A 46 5.62 16.58 2.38
CA ARG A 46 5.01 17.79 2.94
C ARG A 46 3.85 18.38 2.12
N LYS A 47 3.92 18.29 0.79
CA LYS A 47 2.87 18.82 -0.10
C LYS A 47 1.61 17.95 -0.10
N LEU A 48 1.76 16.64 0.03
CA LEU A 48 0.67 15.66 -0.02
C LEU A 48 0.05 15.44 1.36
N ALA A 49 0.87 15.46 2.42
CA ALA A 49 0.43 15.29 3.80
C ALA A 49 0.05 16.62 4.48
N ARG A 50 -0.08 17.70 3.71
CA ARG A 50 -0.39 19.03 4.26
C ARG A 50 -1.85 19.05 4.71
N ASP A 51 -2.10 19.50 5.93
CA ASP A 51 -3.44 19.69 6.49
C ASP A 51 -4.28 18.38 6.60
N LEU A 52 -3.62 17.21 6.61
CA LEU A 52 -4.27 15.90 6.80
C LEU A 52 -4.00 15.34 8.19
N ASP A 53 -4.97 14.59 8.72
CA ASP A 53 -4.75 13.77 9.92
C ASP A 53 -4.24 12.39 9.51
N LEU A 54 -2.93 12.16 9.62
CA LEU A 54 -2.34 10.87 9.26
C LEU A 54 -2.76 9.72 10.20
N THR A 55 -3.45 9.99 11.31
CA THR A 55 -4.06 8.96 12.15
C THR A 55 -5.49 8.62 11.74
N ASP A 56 -6.11 9.44 10.89
CA ASP A 56 -7.35 9.09 10.22
C ASP A 56 -7.08 8.07 9.09
N PRO A 57 -7.80 6.94 9.06
CA PRO A 57 -7.60 5.89 8.06
C PRO A 57 -7.82 6.35 6.63
N GLU A 58 -8.84 7.19 6.37
CA GLU A 58 -9.19 7.63 5.03
C GLU A 58 -8.13 8.58 4.49
N ASP A 59 -7.74 9.58 5.27
CA ASP A 59 -6.67 10.52 4.95
C ASP A 59 -5.34 9.78 4.71
N ASN A 60 -5.00 8.82 5.59
CA ASN A 60 -3.75 8.08 5.49
C ASN A 60 -3.68 7.17 4.26
N ILE A 61 -4.77 6.47 3.95
CA ILE A 61 -4.85 5.61 2.76
C ILE A 61 -4.81 6.47 1.50
N GLU A 62 -5.51 7.61 1.46
CA GLU A 62 -5.51 8.51 0.31
C GLU A 62 -4.10 9.04 0.03
N VAL A 63 -3.42 9.58 1.03
CA VAL A 63 -2.08 10.16 0.87
C VAL A 63 -1.03 9.08 0.60
N GLY A 64 -1.10 7.93 1.28
CA GLY A 64 -0.20 6.79 1.03
C GLY A 64 -0.37 6.22 -0.38
N SER A 65 -1.61 6.12 -0.87
CA SER A 65 -1.91 5.71 -2.26
C SER A 65 -1.38 6.71 -3.27
N ALA A 66 -1.52 8.01 -3.02
CA ALA A 66 -1.00 9.06 -3.90
C ALA A 66 0.54 9.02 -4.00
N ILE A 67 1.22 8.77 -2.88
CA ILE A 67 2.69 8.60 -2.84
C ILE A 67 3.10 7.39 -3.68
N LEU A 68 2.48 6.22 -3.45
CA LEU A 68 2.78 5.01 -4.21
C LEU A 68 2.54 5.19 -5.71
N HIS A 69 1.43 5.84 -6.09
CA HIS A 69 1.14 6.17 -7.48
C HIS A 69 2.21 7.08 -8.11
N GLY A 70 2.74 8.04 -7.35
CA GLY A 70 3.87 8.87 -7.78
C GLY A 70 5.12 8.05 -8.08
N TYR A 71 5.42 7.05 -7.24
CA TYR A 71 6.52 6.11 -7.49
C TYR A 71 6.25 5.20 -8.68
N MET A 72 5.04 4.67 -8.84
CA MET A 72 4.64 3.88 -10.01
C MET A 72 4.84 4.66 -11.32
N LYS A 73 4.44 5.94 -11.35
CA LYS A 73 4.64 6.81 -12.50
C LYS A 73 6.13 7.05 -12.79
N SER A 74 6.93 7.26 -11.75
CA SER A 74 8.39 7.47 -11.88
C SER A 74 9.11 6.20 -12.34
N ALA A 75 8.61 5.04 -11.94
CA ALA A 75 9.08 3.72 -12.32
C ALA A 75 8.52 3.23 -13.66
N GLN A 76 7.78 4.07 -14.41
CA GLN A 76 7.20 3.72 -15.71
C GLN A 76 6.30 2.47 -15.67
N GLY A 77 5.61 2.26 -14.55
CA GLY A 77 4.73 1.10 -14.35
C GLY A 77 5.41 -0.12 -13.71
N ASP A 78 6.71 -0.07 -13.42
CA ASP A 78 7.40 -1.13 -12.68
C ASP A 78 7.03 -1.09 -11.19
N LEU A 79 6.26 -2.09 -10.77
CA LEU A 79 5.79 -2.25 -9.39
C LEU A 79 6.94 -2.53 -8.41
N ASP A 80 7.93 -3.34 -8.79
CA ASP A 80 9.05 -3.67 -7.89
C ASP A 80 9.91 -2.44 -7.62
N ALA A 81 10.19 -1.67 -8.67
CA ALA A 81 10.90 -0.40 -8.55
C ALA A 81 10.11 0.62 -7.71
N ALA A 82 8.79 0.73 -7.90
CA ALA A 82 7.96 1.63 -7.11
C ALA A 82 7.91 1.24 -5.63
N LEU A 83 7.75 -0.04 -5.31
CA LEU A 83 7.75 -0.55 -3.93
C LEU A 83 9.12 -0.40 -3.27
N LYS A 84 10.20 -0.57 -4.03
CA LYS A 84 11.56 -0.31 -3.56
C LYS A 84 11.73 1.16 -3.19
N SER A 85 11.18 2.09 -3.98
CA SER A 85 11.18 3.52 -3.64
C SER A 85 10.28 3.83 -2.43
N TYR A 86 9.15 3.14 -2.29
CA TYR A 86 8.21 3.34 -1.19
C TYR A 86 8.80 2.91 0.16
N GLY A 87 9.24 1.65 0.29
CA GLY A 87 9.80 1.12 1.55
C GLY A 87 11.33 1.16 1.64
N GLY A 88 12.01 1.79 0.68
CA GLY A 88 13.45 2.05 0.69
C GLY A 88 14.36 0.86 0.43
N SER A 89 13.86 -0.33 0.10
CA SER A 89 14.69 -1.51 -0.16
C SER A 89 14.05 -2.54 -1.10
N ARG A 90 14.88 -3.36 -1.76
CA ARG A 90 14.39 -4.48 -2.58
C ARG A 90 13.70 -5.56 -1.73
N ALA A 91 14.23 -5.84 -0.54
CA ALA A 91 13.63 -6.79 0.40
C ALA A 91 12.21 -6.37 0.79
N TYR A 92 11.95 -5.07 0.90
CA TYR A 92 10.62 -4.54 1.12
C TYR A 92 9.68 -4.84 -0.07
N ALA A 93 10.12 -4.57 -1.29
CA ALA A 93 9.33 -4.84 -2.51
C ALA A 93 8.95 -6.32 -2.63
N GLU A 94 9.90 -7.22 -2.39
CA GLU A 94 9.67 -8.66 -2.37
C GLU A 94 8.67 -9.06 -1.28
N LYS A 95 8.81 -8.52 -0.07
CA LYS A 95 7.90 -8.78 1.06
C LYS A 95 6.47 -8.33 0.76
N VAL A 96 6.29 -7.14 0.20
CA VAL A 96 4.97 -6.63 -0.20
C VAL A 96 4.37 -7.50 -1.30
N SER A 97 5.15 -7.86 -2.32
CA SER A 97 4.69 -8.70 -3.43
C SER A 97 4.23 -10.09 -2.97
N LEU A 98 4.98 -10.70 -2.04
CA LEU A 98 4.59 -11.98 -1.43
C LEU A 98 3.32 -11.83 -0.57
N ARG A 99 3.23 -10.74 0.19
CA ARG A 99 2.07 -10.49 1.06
C ARG A 99 0.82 -10.15 0.24
N ALA A 100 0.95 -9.45 -0.88
CA ALA A 100 -0.16 -9.15 -1.80
C ALA A 100 -0.80 -10.42 -2.33
N LYS A 101 -0.01 -11.46 -2.66
CA LYS A 101 -0.54 -12.79 -3.06
C LYS A 101 -1.40 -13.46 -1.98
N THR A 102 -1.22 -13.11 -0.70
CA THR A 102 -2.06 -13.63 0.40
C THR A 102 -3.38 -12.86 0.55
N PHE A 103 -3.48 -11.68 -0.06
CA PHE A 103 -4.66 -10.83 -0.07
C PHE A 103 -5.37 -10.78 -1.42
N GLU A 104 -4.76 -11.30 -2.48
CA GLU A 104 -5.48 -11.69 -3.70
C GLU A 104 -6.63 -12.59 -3.27
N PRO A 105 -7.88 -12.31 -3.69
CA PRO A 105 -8.99 -13.15 -3.30
C PRO A 105 -8.66 -14.58 -3.69
N ALA A 106 -9.09 -15.54 -2.88
CA ALA A 106 -9.12 -16.97 -3.22
C ALA A 106 -10.03 -17.29 -4.43
N ALA A 107 -10.22 -16.35 -5.36
CA ALA A 107 -11.01 -16.44 -6.57
C ALA A 107 -10.44 -17.44 -7.61
N SER A 108 -9.28 -18.04 -7.34
CA SER A 108 -8.77 -19.19 -8.11
C SER A 108 -9.00 -20.55 -7.42
N ALA A 109 -9.52 -20.58 -6.19
CA ALA A 109 -9.79 -21.84 -5.47
C ALA A 109 -11.25 -22.32 -5.59
N GLU A 110 -12.22 -21.42 -5.81
CA GLU A 110 -13.62 -21.82 -6.04
C GLU A 110 -13.93 -22.22 -7.49
N ALA A 111 -13.14 -21.79 -8.48
CA ALA A 111 -13.37 -22.18 -9.88
C ALA A 111 -12.93 -23.64 -10.21
N ALA A 112 -12.11 -24.26 -9.36
CA ALA A 112 -11.55 -25.60 -9.59
C ALA A 112 -12.31 -26.74 -8.89
N SER A 113 -13.35 -26.43 -8.09
CA SER A 113 -14.14 -27.45 -7.38
C SER A 113 -15.53 -27.68 -7.99
N ALA A 114 -15.91 -26.93 -9.03
CA ALA A 114 -17.20 -27.08 -9.74
C ALA A 114 -17.12 -27.95 -11.01
N SER A 115 -16.07 -28.74 -11.18
CA SER A 115 -15.93 -29.70 -12.29
C SER A 115 -15.31 -31.01 -11.80
N GLY A 116 -16.06 -31.76 -11.02
CA GLY A 116 -15.78 -33.14 -10.66
C GLY A 116 -17.09 -33.90 -10.65
N GLN A 117 -17.38 -34.54 -11.78
CA GLN A 117 -18.51 -35.45 -12.00
C GLN A 117 -18.42 -36.68 -11.10
#